data_AF-A0A2E0AF83-F1
#
_entry.id   AF-A0A2E0AF83-F1
#
_cell.length_a   1.000
_cell.length_b   1.000
_cell.length_c   1.000
_cell.angle_alpha   90.00
_cell.angle_beta   90.00
_cell.angle_gamma   90.00
#
_symmetry.space_group_name_H-M   'P 1'
#
loop_
_entity.id
_entity.type
_entity.pdbx_description
1 polymer ?
#
loop_
_entity_poly.entity_id
_entity_poly.type
_entity_poly.pdbx_seq_one_letter_code
_entity_poly.pdbx_strand_id
1 'polypeptide(L)' 'MAPPAKPKNSEWNHAPDLPISVSPILSWPPRPLAWIKWISSYWLAISSVTVELALAYTIYTWFQPSWEAMQ' A
#
# COMPACT_ATOMS: atom_id res chain seq x y z
N MET A 1 0.74 33.70 -5.69
CA MET A 1 0.69 33.56 -4.21
C MET A 1 1.95 32.81 -3.81
N ALA A 2 2.88 33.46 -3.11
CA ALA A 2 4.10 32.78 -2.66
C ALA A 2 3.74 31.70 -1.63
N PRO A 3 4.43 30.54 -1.60
CA PRO A 3 4.20 29.53 -0.58
C PRO A 3 4.49 30.10 0.82
N PRO A 4 3.72 29.73 1.86
CA PRO A 4 3.95 30.20 3.22
C PRO A 4 5.32 29.71 3.72
N ALA A 5 6.01 30.56 4.49
CA ALA A 5 7.29 30.21 5.10
C ALA A 5 7.15 28.99 6.03
N LYS A 6 8.12 28.07 5.95
CA LYS A 6 8.11 26.80 6.71
C LYS A 6 8.20 27.10 8.22
N PRO A 7 7.24 26.64 9.05
CA PRO A 7 7.34 26.81 10.50
C PRO A 7 8.54 26.01 11.00
N LYS A 8 9.51 26.70 11.62
CA LYS A 8 10.70 26.07 12.21
C LYS A 8 10.38 25.65 13.64
N ASN A 9 10.00 24.39 13.80
CA ASN A 9 9.78 23.72 15.07
C ASN A 9 11.13 23.28 15.67
N SER A 10 11.48 23.80 16.86
CA SER A 10 12.74 23.50 17.57
C SER A 10 12.84 22.04 18.02
N GLU A 11 11.71 21.38 18.24
CA GLU A 11 11.64 20.02 18.81
C GLU A 11 11.69 18.91 17.76
N TRP A 12 11.45 19.22 16.48
CA TRP A 12 11.24 18.20 15.45
C TRP A 12 11.95 18.54 14.15
N ASN A 13 13.02 17.80 13.86
CA ASN A 13 13.89 18.05 12.70
C ASN A 13 13.22 17.74 11.35
N HIS A 14 12.15 16.93 11.33
CA HIS A 14 11.51 16.52 10.07
C HIS A 14 10.20 17.27 9.82
N ALA A 15 10.29 18.38 9.09
CA ALA A 15 9.11 19.07 8.56
C ALA A 15 8.97 18.70 7.07
N PRO A 16 8.04 17.79 6.69
CA PRO A 16 7.80 17.48 5.28
C PRO A 16 7.20 18.68 4.56
N ASP A 17 7.37 18.72 3.25
CA ASP A 17 6.76 19.78 2.43
C ASP A 17 5.26 19.52 2.26
N LEU A 18 4.48 20.60 2.26
CA LEU A 18 3.02 20.56 2.15
C LEU A 18 2.59 20.84 0.70
N PRO A 19 1.47 20.24 0.23
CA PRO A 19 0.57 19.34 0.96
C PRO A 19 1.15 17.94 1.12
N ILE A 20 0.81 17.27 2.24
CA ILE A 20 1.20 15.88 2.46
C ILE A 20 0.56 15.02 1.36
N SER A 21 1.38 14.24 0.67
CA SER A 21 0.89 13.31 -0.35
C SER A 21 0.01 12.25 0.31
N VAL A 22 -1.28 12.25 -0.03
CA VAL A 22 -2.26 11.26 0.44
C VAL A 22 -2.48 10.18 -0.61
N SER A 23 -3.08 9.06 -0.18
CA SER A 23 -3.48 7.98 -1.10
C SER A 23 -4.27 8.54 -2.29
N PRO A 24 -3.98 8.09 -3.54
CA PRO A 24 -4.68 8.56 -4.71
C PRO A 24 -6.16 8.17 -4.71
N ILE A 25 -6.57 7.20 -3.88
CA ILE A 25 -7.95 6.69 -3.77
C ILE A 25 -8.94 7.81 -3.43
N LEU A 26 -8.53 8.75 -2.58
CA LEU A 26 -9.39 9.85 -2.15
C LEU A 26 -9.19 11.13 -2.98
N SER A 27 -8.41 11.07 -4.06
CA SER A 27 -8.16 12.24 -4.91
C SER A 27 -9.29 12.47 -5.92
N TRP A 28 -9.71 13.73 -6.04
CA TRP A 28 -10.59 14.21 -7.10
C TRP A 28 -9.80 15.15 -8.03
N PRO A 29 -9.89 15.02 -9.36
CA PRO A 29 -10.63 13.99 -10.12
C PRO A 29 -10.06 12.58 -9.90
N PRO A 30 -10.87 11.52 -10.10
CA PRO A 30 -10.39 10.15 -9.95
C PRO A 30 -9.24 9.88 -10.94
N ARG A 31 -8.20 9.17 -10.46
CA ARG A 31 -7.02 8.82 -11.24
C ARG A 31 -6.81 7.30 -11.25
N PRO A 32 -7.55 6.54 -12.08
CA PRO A 32 -7.56 5.08 -12.04
C PRO A 32 -6.17 4.45 -12.21
N LEU A 33 -5.34 4.99 -13.10
CA LEU A 33 -3.96 4.50 -13.30
C LEU A 33 -3.10 4.67 -12.05
N ALA A 34 -3.28 5.77 -11.31
CA ALA A 34 -2.58 6.00 -10.06
C ALA A 34 -3.06 5.02 -8.97
N TRP A 35 -4.33 4.62 -8.99
CA TRP A 35 -4.88 3.63 -8.06
C TRP A 35 -4.28 2.25 -8.33
N ILE A 36 -4.30 1.80 -9.59
CA ILE A 36 -3.74 0.50 -9.99
C ILE A 36 -2.26 0.44 -9.61
N LYS A 37 -1.49 1.49 -9.92
CA LYS A 37 -0.07 1.58 -9.54
C LYS A 37 0.12 1.54 -8.03
N TRP A 38 -0.72 2.23 -7.27
CA TRP A 38 -0.63 2.27 -5.81
C TRP A 38 -0.93 0.91 -5.18
N ILE A 39 -2.01 0.23 -5.63
CA ILE A 39 -2.39 -1.11 -5.18
C ILE A 39 -1.31 -2.13 -5.55
N SER A 40 -0.81 -2.10 -6.79
CA SER A 40 0.23 -3.04 -7.22
C SER A 40 1.55 -2.83 -6.47
N SER A 41 1.88 -1.59 -6.12
CA SER A 41 3.07 -1.30 -5.30
C SER A 41 2.94 -1.83 -3.86
N TYR A 42 1.72 -2.08 -3.37
CA TYR A 42 1.50 -2.66 -2.04
C TYR A 42 1.42 -4.19 -2.09
N TRP A 43 0.68 -4.74 -3.06
CA TRP A 43 0.35 -6.17 -3.15
C TRP A 43 1.28 -7.00 -4.05
N LEU A 44 1.98 -6.38 -5.00
CA LEU A 44 2.88 -7.06 -5.94
C LEU A 44 4.35 -6.69 -5.73
N ALA A 45 4.65 -5.79 -4.79
CA ALA A 45 6.01 -5.64 -4.29
C ALA A 45 6.42 -6.88 -3.50
N ILE A 46 7.71 -7.21 -3.44
CA ILE A 46 8.21 -8.22 -2.51
C ILE A 46 8.12 -7.63 -1.10
N SER A 47 6.96 -7.76 -0.49
CA SER A 47 6.62 -7.33 0.86
C SER A 47 6.21 -8.54 1.70
N SER A 48 6.05 -8.36 3.01
CA SER A 48 5.56 -9.44 3.90
C SER A 48 4.21 -9.98 3.43
N VAL A 49 3.29 -9.11 3.02
CA VAL A 49 1.95 -9.47 2.51
C VAL A 49 2.05 -10.40 1.30
N THR A 50 2.94 -10.08 0.36
CA THR A 50 3.12 -10.89 -0.86
C THR A 50 3.71 -12.26 -0.56
N VAL A 51 4.67 -12.33 0.38
CA VAL A 51 5.26 -13.60 0.83
C VAL A 51 4.23 -14.46 1.56
N GLU A 52 3.43 -13.86 2.45
CA GLU A 52 2.35 -14.53 3.17
C GLU A 52 1.28 -15.07 2.21
N LEU A 53 0.89 -14.28 1.20
CA LEU A 53 -0.06 -14.72 0.17
C LEU A 53 0.48 -15.91 -0.63
N ALA A 54 1.74 -15.85 -1.06
CA ALA A 54 2.38 -16.94 -1.79
C ALA A 54 2.48 -18.22 -0.95
N LEU A 55 2.80 -18.08 0.34
CA LEU A 55 2.82 -19.20 1.29
C LEU A 55 1.42 -19.80 1.47
N ALA A 56 0.40 -18.98 1.69
CA ALA A 56 -0.98 -19.43 1.85
C ALA A 56 -1.46 -20.19 0.62
N TYR A 57 -1.18 -19.66 -0.58
CA TYR A 57 -1.49 -20.33 -1.85
C TYR A 57 -0.79 -21.69 -1.95
N THR A 58 0.51 -21.74 -1.64
CA THR A 58 1.32 -22.98 -1.64
C THR A 58 0.74 -24.03 -0.70
N ILE A 59 0.38 -23.64 0.51
CA ILE A 59 -0.22 -24.53 1.51
C ILE A 59 -1.57 -25.05 0.99
N TYR A 60 -2.42 -24.17 0.48
CA TYR A 60 -3.72 -24.52 -0.06
C TYR A 60 -3.63 -25.51 -1.22
N THR A 61 -2.68 -25.33 -2.14
CA THR A 61 -2.60 -26.18 -3.34
C THR A 61 -1.96 -27.54 -3.10
N TRP A 62 -1.00 -27.65 -2.18
CA TRP A 62 -0.21 -28.88 -2.02
C TRP A 62 -0.43 -29.61 -0.70
N PHE A 63 -0.90 -28.92 0.34
CA PHE A 63 -0.95 -29.48 1.69
C PHE A 63 -2.37 -29.58 2.26
N GLN A 64 -3.37 -29.00 1.59
CA GLN A 64 -4.76 -29.21 1.96
C GLN A 64 -5.34 -30.41 1.18
N PRO A 65 -6.04 -31.35 1.84
CA PRO A 65 -6.80 -32.38 1.16
C PRO A 65 -7.92 -31.77 0.30
N SER A 66 -8.44 -32.54 -0.66
CA SER A 66 -9.59 -32.08 -1.44
C SER A 66 -10.79 -31.87 -0.53
N TRP A 67 -11.70 -31.01 -0.95
CA TRP A 67 -12.91 -30.71 -0.17
C TRP A 67 -13.71 -31.98 0.14
N GLU A 68 -13.81 -32.89 -0.83
CA GLU A 68 -14.51 -34.17 -0.70
C GLU A 68 -13.88 -35.07 0.37
N ALA A 69 -12.57 -34.96 0.61
CA ALA A 69 -11.87 -35.72 1.65
C ALA A 69 -11.97 -35.08 3.05
N MET A 70 -12.47 -33.84 3.15
CA MET A 70 -12.66 -33.12 4.40
C MET A 70 -14.09 -33.18 4.95
N GLN A 71 -15.08 -33.50 4.11
CA GLN A 71 -16.49 -33.64 4.51
C GLN A 71 -16.76 -34.98 5.20
#